data_AF-A0A3P9DS01-F1
#
_entry.id   AF-A0A3P9DS01-F1
#
_cell.length_a   1.000
_cell.length_b   1.000
_cell.length_c   1.000
_cell.angle_alpha   90.00
_cell.angle_beta   90.00
_cell.angle_gamma   90.00
#
_symmetry.space_group_name_H-M   'P 1'
#
loop_
_entity.id
_entity.type
_entity.pdbx_description
1 polymer ?
#
loop_
_entity_poly.entity_id
_entity_poly.type
_entity_poly.pdbx_seq_one_letter_code
_entity_poly.pdbx_strand_id
1 'polypeptide(L)'
;LETEDLCCPVCQEVFRDPVLLSCSHSFCKDCLKRWWRERPTHECPVCNRRSSKDDPPLNLALKNLCESFLQERDQRASEALCSLHSEKLKLFCQDHQQPVCLICCASEDHTRDRFRLIDEAAQQHKKELQETLEPLKKKLKVCEEVQVKFDQTAEHIKVQARHTESCSTIFLHAAQPLSEDLDPTLSFSAMNTLSPHRRSK
;
A
#
# COMPACT_ATOMS: atom_id res chain seq x y z
N LEU A 1 25.85 -26.49 13.76
CA LEU A 1 26.64 -25.48 13.04
C LEU A 1 26.34 -24.16 13.71
N GLU A 2 27.31 -23.62 14.43
CA GLU A 2 27.17 -22.32 15.10
C GLU A 2 27.26 -21.22 14.04
N THR A 3 26.47 -20.15 14.19
CA THR A 3 26.30 -19.10 13.17
C THR A 3 27.58 -18.30 12.90
N GLU A 4 28.55 -18.34 13.82
CA GLU A 4 29.80 -17.57 13.75
C GLU A 4 30.77 -18.11 12.69
N ASP A 5 30.73 -19.41 12.38
CA ASP A 5 31.62 -20.05 11.40
C ASP A 5 31.31 -19.68 9.94
N LEU A 6 30.13 -19.10 9.68
CA LEU A 6 29.67 -18.72 8.35
C LEU A 6 29.72 -17.21 8.10
N CYS A 7 30.27 -16.44 9.05
CA CYS A 7 30.31 -14.99 8.97
C CYS A 7 31.69 -14.46 8.54
N CYS A 8 31.67 -13.47 7.66
CA CYS A 8 32.87 -12.76 7.25
C CYS A 8 33.36 -11.86 8.38
N PRO A 9 34.64 -11.98 8.82
CA PRO A 9 35.15 -11.18 9.93
C PRO A 9 35.25 -9.68 9.63
N VAL A 10 35.16 -9.27 8.35
CA VAL A 10 35.22 -7.85 7.96
C VAL A 10 33.85 -7.19 7.99
N CYS A 11 32.82 -7.83 7.41
CA CYS A 11 31.47 -7.25 7.36
C CYS A 11 30.50 -7.83 8.40
N GLN A 12 30.89 -8.87 9.13
CA GLN A 12 30.10 -9.59 10.14
C GLN A 12 28.78 -10.18 9.59
N GLU A 13 28.69 -10.31 8.28
CA GLU A 13 27.56 -10.93 7.56
C GLU A 13 27.96 -12.31 7.04
N VAL A 14 26.98 -13.14 6.74
CA VAL A 14 27.19 -14.43 6.05
C VAL A 14 28.03 -14.21 4.78
N PHE A 15 29.01 -15.08 4.55
CA PHE A 15 29.92 -14.93 3.41
C PHE A 15 29.16 -14.84 2.07
N ARG A 16 29.54 -13.85 1.27
CA ARG A 16 29.13 -13.71 -0.15
C ARG A 16 30.36 -13.85 -1.02
N ASP A 17 30.35 -14.87 -1.87
CA ASP A 17 31.50 -15.27 -2.69
C ASP A 17 32.81 -15.29 -1.87
N PRO A 18 32.91 -16.17 -0.84
CA PRO A 18 34.09 -16.25 0.00
C PRO A 18 35.33 -16.60 -0.82
N VAL A 19 36.41 -15.84 -0.66
CA VAL A 19 37.73 -16.13 -1.22
C VAL A 19 38.67 -16.64 -0.13
N LEU A 20 39.59 -17.54 -0.48
CA LEU A 20 40.54 -18.16 0.46
C LEU A 20 41.95 -17.64 0.25
N LEU A 21 42.51 -17.01 1.28
CA LEU A 21 43.92 -16.59 1.28
C LEU A 21 44.86 -17.76 1.62
N SER A 22 46.14 -17.61 1.28
CA SER A 22 47.19 -18.58 1.62
C SER A 22 47.45 -18.74 3.12
N CYS A 23 46.95 -17.81 3.94
CA CYS A 23 46.92 -17.92 5.40
C CYS A 23 45.70 -18.69 5.93
N SER A 24 44.92 -19.32 5.05
CA SER A 24 43.70 -20.08 5.33
C SER A 24 42.50 -19.28 5.85
N HIS A 25 42.60 -17.95 5.94
CA HIS A 25 41.45 -17.10 6.27
C HIS A 25 40.58 -16.84 5.04
N SER A 26 39.27 -16.82 5.24
CA SER A 26 38.28 -16.50 4.21
C SER A 26 37.61 -15.16 4.45
N PHE A 27 37.25 -14.49 3.36
CA PHE A 27 36.60 -13.17 3.33
C PHE A 27 35.64 -13.10 2.15
N CYS A 28 34.57 -12.28 2.23
CA CYS A 28 33.81 -11.97 1.02
C CYS A 28 34.72 -11.32 -0.02
N LYS A 29 34.57 -11.68 -1.30
CA LYS A 29 35.37 -11.12 -2.39
C LYS A 29 35.42 -9.59 -2.36
N ASP A 30 34.28 -8.95 -2.14
CA ASP A 30 34.18 -7.49 -2.08
C ASP A 30 34.82 -6.89 -0.82
N CYS A 31 34.74 -7.59 0.32
CA CYS A 31 35.38 -7.14 1.55
C CYS A 31 36.90 -7.11 1.40
N LEU A 32 37.47 -8.17 0.83
CA LEU A 32 38.90 -8.25 0.58
C LEU A 32 39.35 -7.21 -0.46
N LYS A 33 38.59 -7.02 -1.54
CA LYS A 33 38.89 -6.00 -2.55
C LYS A 33 38.91 -4.58 -1.99
N ARG A 34 37.96 -4.25 -1.10
CA ARG A 34 37.94 -2.93 -0.43
C ARG A 34 39.16 -2.78 0.48
N TRP A 35 39.46 -3.79 1.28
CA TRP A 35 40.63 -3.80 2.16
C TRP A 35 41.95 -3.58 1.40
N TRP A 36 42.14 -4.26 0.27
CA TRP A 36 43.35 -4.11 -0.55
C TRP A 36 43.42 -2.81 -1.34
N ARG A 37 42.30 -2.11 -1.56
CA ARG A 37 42.33 -0.80 -2.21
C ARG A 37 43.03 0.25 -1.35
N GLU A 38 42.88 0.14 -0.03
CA GLU A 38 43.39 1.12 0.93
C GLU A 38 44.83 0.83 1.36
N ARG A 39 45.41 -0.30 0.93
CA ARG A 39 46.74 -0.75 1.35
C ARG A 39 47.64 -1.12 0.18
N PRO A 40 48.90 -0.64 0.16
CA PRO A 40 49.86 -1.00 -0.89
C PRO A 40 50.30 -2.47 -0.81
N THR A 41 50.16 -3.10 0.35
CA THR A 41 50.47 -4.51 0.58
C THR A 41 49.16 -5.28 0.74
N HIS A 42 48.92 -6.25 -0.16
CA HIS A 42 47.75 -7.14 -0.14
C HIS A 42 47.75 -8.08 1.08
N GLU A 43 47.51 -7.54 2.26
CA GLU A 43 47.58 -8.25 3.55
C GLU A 43 46.23 -8.85 3.95
N CYS A 44 46.29 -9.94 4.72
CA CYS A 44 45.13 -10.52 5.38
C CYS A 44 44.58 -9.57 6.46
N PRO A 45 43.28 -9.24 6.46
CA PRO A 45 42.64 -8.42 7.50
C PRO A 45 42.76 -8.96 8.93
N VAL A 46 42.95 -10.27 9.10
CA VAL A 46 42.96 -10.93 10.43
C VAL A 46 44.38 -11.08 10.98
N CYS A 47 45.31 -11.57 10.16
CA CYS A 47 46.66 -11.94 10.63
C CYS A 47 47.79 -11.13 10.00
N ASN A 48 47.47 -10.11 9.19
CA ASN A 48 48.41 -9.26 8.44
C ASN A 48 49.41 -10.01 7.54
N ARG A 49 49.24 -11.33 7.32
CA ARG A 49 50.08 -12.08 6.38
C ARG A 49 49.84 -11.56 4.96
N ARG A 50 50.92 -11.26 4.24
CA ARG A 50 50.88 -10.88 2.83
C ARG A 50 50.30 -12.03 1.99
N SER A 51 49.33 -11.70 1.14
CA SER A 51 48.77 -12.62 0.15
C SER A 51 49.83 -12.98 -0.88
N SER A 52 49.83 -14.23 -1.32
CA SER A 52 50.68 -14.72 -2.40
C SER A 52 50.05 -14.54 -3.79
N LYS A 53 48.77 -14.17 -3.87
CA LYS A 53 48.02 -13.97 -5.11
C LYS A 53 47.21 -12.67 -5.04
N ASP A 54 47.17 -11.95 -6.15
CA ASP A 54 46.35 -10.74 -6.30
C ASP A 54 44.88 -11.05 -6.57
N ASP A 55 44.57 -12.26 -7.04
CA ASP A 55 43.20 -12.78 -7.16
C ASP A 55 43.14 -14.17 -6.50
N PRO A 56 42.76 -14.24 -5.21
CA PRO A 56 42.63 -15.51 -4.50
C PRO A 56 41.43 -16.32 -5.02
N PRO A 57 41.53 -17.66 -5.03
CA PRO A 57 40.45 -18.51 -5.49
C PRO A 57 39.22 -18.41 -4.56
N LEU A 58 38.04 -18.64 -5.14
CA LEU A 58 36.80 -18.80 -4.38
C LEU A 58 36.85 -20.09 -3.54
N ASN A 59 36.42 -20.00 -2.30
CA ASN A 59 36.16 -21.13 -1.43
C ASN A 59 34.75 -21.67 -1.74
N LEU A 60 34.65 -22.51 -2.78
CA LEU A 60 33.37 -23.08 -3.22
C LEU A 60 32.68 -23.91 -2.12
N ALA A 61 33.45 -24.61 -1.28
CA ALA A 61 32.89 -25.38 -0.17
C ALA A 61 32.19 -24.46 0.85
N LEU A 62 32.86 -23.38 1.26
CA LEU A 62 32.26 -22.40 2.18
C LEU A 62 31.10 -21.66 1.53
N LYS A 63 31.18 -21.35 0.24
CA LYS A 63 30.08 -20.75 -0.53
C LYS A 63 28.84 -21.65 -0.48
N ASN A 64 28.99 -22.93 -0.81
CA ASN A 64 27.88 -23.89 -0.80
C ASN A 64 27.26 -24.02 0.60
N LEU A 65 28.07 -24.05 1.66
CA LEU A 65 27.57 -24.09 3.04
C LEU A 65 26.76 -22.82 3.40
N CYS A 66 27.26 -21.65 3.01
CA CYS A 66 26.54 -20.39 3.23
C CYS A 66 25.24 -20.33 2.44
N GLU A 67 25.24 -20.78 1.18
CA GLU A 67 24.04 -20.84 0.34
C GLU A 67 23.00 -21.83 0.90
N SER A 68 23.42 -23.02 1.34
CA SER A 68 22.52 -23.98 2.01
C SER A 68 21.94 -23.42 3.30
N PHE A 69 22.75 -22.75 4.13
CA PHE A 69 22.28 -22.10 5.35
C PHE A 69 21.26 -21.00 5.07
N LEU A 70 21.51 -20.16 4.06
CA LEU A 70 20.57 -19.11 3.65
C LEU A 70 19.28 -19.71 3.09
N GLN A 71 19.36 -20.77 2.28
CA GLN A 71 18.18 -21.49 1.77
C GLN A 71 17.35 -22.12 2.90
N GLU A 72 17.98 -22.76 3.89
CA GLU A 72 17.27 -23.29 5.05
C GLU A 72 16.60 -22.17 5.86
N ARG A 73 17.29 -21.04 6.03
CA ARG A 73 16.75 -19.87 6.73
C ARG A 73 15.57 -19.26 5.97
N ASP A 74 15.67 -19.13 4.66
CA ASP A 74 14.62 -18.57 3.81
C ASP A 74 13.43 -19.53 3.71
N GLN A 75 13.67 -20.84 3.71
CA GLN A 75 12.63 -21.86 3.82
C GLN A 75 11.91 -21.80 5.18
N ARG A 76 12.66 -21.62 6.27
CA ARG A 76 12.08 -21.40 7.62
C ARG A 76 11.40 -20.03 7.76
N ALA A 77 11.83 -19.01 7.02
CA ALA A 77 11.17 -17.70 7.00
C ALA A 77 9.91 -17.69 6.12
N SER A 78 9.87 -18.55 5.09
CA SER A 78 8.69 -18.80 4.26
C SER A 78 7.64 -19.64 4.98
N GLU A 79 8.06 -20.44 5.97
CA GLU A 79 7.18 -21.24 6.82
C GLU A 79 6.87 -20.47 8.10
N ALA A 80 5.65 -19.97 8.26
CA ALA A 80 5.26 -19.28 9.48
C ALA A 80 5.45 -20.22 10.70
N LEU A 81 6.41 -19.88 11.58
CA LEU A 81 6.74 -20.67 12.77
C LEU A 81 6.05 -20.12 14.01
N CYS A 82 5.67 -21.01 14.92
CA CYS A 82 5.18 -20.67 16.25
C CYS A 82 6.34 -20.10 17.08
N SER A 83 6.16 -18.88 17.61
CA SER A 83 7.19 -18.21 18.41
C SER A 83 7.54 -18.94 19.72
N LEU A 84 6.62 -19.73 20.27
CA LEU A 84 6.83 -20.47 21.53
C LEU A 84 7.52 -21.81 21.32
N HIS A 85 7.21 -22.50 20.22
CA HIS A 85 7.61 -23.88 20.01
C HIS A 85 8.62 -24.05 18.86
N SER A 86 8.90 -22.98 18.10
CA SER A 86 9.66 -23.02 16.85
C SER A 86 9.12 -24.04 15.83
N GLU A 87 7.82 -24.38 15.94
CA GLU A 87 7.17 -25.37 15.09
C GLU A 87 6.27 -24.75 14.03
N LYS A 88 6.16 -25.42 12.88
CA LYS A 88 5.34 -24.94 11.76
C LYS A 88 3.89 -24.73 12.19
N LEU A 89 3.36 -23.54 11.92
CA LEU A 89 1.94 -23.24 12.06
C LEU A 89 1.19 -23.95 10.94
N LYS A 90 0.32 -24.89 11.30
CA LYS A 90 -0.46 -25.71 10.34
C LYS A 90 -1.96 -25.60 10.54
N LEU A 91 -2.38 -25.15 11.72
CA LEU A 91 -3.77 -25.07 12.12
C LEU A 91 -4.15 -23.62 12.36
N PHE A 92 -5.44 -23.32 12.23
CA PHE A 92 -6.05 -22.05 12.57
C PHE A 92 -7.09 -22.29 13.65
N CYS A 93 -6.92 -21.64 14.80
CA CYS A 93 -7.89 -21.63 15.87
C CYS A 93 -9.03 -20.67 15.51
N GLN A 94 -10.26 -21.17 15.39
CA GLN A 94 -11.43 -20.36 15.03
C GLN A 94 -11.87 -19.45 16.17
N ASP A 95 -11.68 -19.85 17.43
CA ASP A 95 -12.16 -19.11 18.58
C ASP A 95 -11.27 -17.88 18.86
N HIS A 96 -9.96 -18.05 18.67
CA HIS A 96 -8.97 -16.97 18.83
C HIS A 96 -8.55 -16.29 17.53
N GLN A 97 -9.06 -16.75 16.37
CA GLN A 97 -8.77 -16.20 15.05
C GLN A 97 -7.27 -16.07 14.74
N GLN A 98 -6.48 -17.10 15.09
CA GLN A 98 -5.03 -17.09 14.93
C GLN A 98 -4.45 -18.43 14.48
N PRO A 99 -3.33 -18.44 13.73
CA PRO A 99 -2.63 -19.66 13.38
C PRO A 99 -1.89 -20.23 14.59
N VAL A 100 -1.93 -21.55 14.74
CA VAL A 100 -1.32 -22.30 15.84
C VAL A 100 -0.54 -23.52 15.32
N CYS A 101 0.49 -23.94 16.05
CA CYS A 101 1.18 -25.20 15.78
C CYS A 101 0.45 -26.38 16.46
N LEU A 102 0.85 -27.61 16.12
CA LEU A 102 0.25 -28.82 16.70
C LEU A 102 0.43 -28.91 18.23
N ILE A 103 1.52 -28.34 18.76
CA ILE A 103 1.78 -28.33 20.20
C ILE A 103 0.82 -27.36 20.92
N CYS A 104 0.64 -26.15 20.38
CA CYS A 104 -0.38 -25.20 20.88
C CYS A 104 -1.79 -25.79 20.83
N CYS A 105 -2.14 -26.54 19.77
CA CYS A 105 -3.44 -27.20 19.66
C CYS A 105 -3.70 -28.23 20.77
N ALA A 106 -2.64 -28.89 21.26
CA ALA A 106 -2.73 -29.89 22.33
C ALA A 106 -2.56 -29.30 23.73
N SER A 107 -2.25 -27.99 23.84
CA SER A 107 -2.10 -27.31 25.13
C SER A 107 -3.44 -27.12 25.82
N GLU A 108 -3.42 -27.02 27.16
CA GLU A 108 -4.63 -26.77 27.96
C GLU A 108 -5.35 -25.49 27.52
N ASP A 109 -4.61 -24.47 27.07
CA ASP A 109 -5.12 -23.18 26.59
C ASP A 109 -6.04 -23.30 25.36
N HIS A 110 -5.99 -24.40 24.61
CA HIS A 110 -6.81 -24.61 23.41
C HIS A 110 -7.51 -25.98 23.33
N THR A 111 -7.61 -26.73 24.43
CA THR A 111 -8.14 -28.12 24.43
C THR A 111 -9.59 -28.24 23.95
N ARG A 112 -10.37 -27.14 23.95
CA ARG A 112 -11.79 -27.13 23.54
C ARG A 112 -12.07 -26.27 22.30
N ASP A 113 -11.04 -25.71 21.68
CA ASP A 113 -11.19 -24.83 20.53
C ASP A 113 -11.41 -25.62 19.25
N ARG A 114 -12.07 -24.97 18.28
CA ARG A 114 -12.26 -25.53 16.94
C ARG A 114 -11.11 -25.12 16.04
N PHE A 115 -10.46 -26.11 15.45
CA PHE A 115 -9.36 -25.90 14.52
C PHE A 115 -9.75 -26.25 13.08
N ARG A 116 -9.09 -25.59 12.14
CA ARG A 116 -9.05 -25.94 10.71
C ARG A 116 -7.62 -25.92 10.22
N LEU A 117 -7.36 -26.55 9.08
CA LEU A 117 -6.10 -26.30 8.37
C LEU A 117 -6.05 -24.82 7.96
N ILE A 118 -4.85 -24.23 8.02
CA ILE A 118 -4.65 -22.81 7.66
C ILE A 118 -5.12 -22.56 6.22
N ASP A 119 -4.84 -23.47 5.29
CA ASP A 119 -5.24 -23.32 3.89
C ASP A 119 -6.76 -23.29 3.71
N GLU A 120 -7.48 -24.16 4.45
CA GLU A 120 -8.95 -24.18 4.42
C GLU A 120 -9.55 -22.91 5.03
N ALA A 121 -9.01 -22.46 6.16
CA ALA A 121 -9.44 -21.23 6.81
C ALA A 121 -9.17 -20.00 5.91
N ALA A 122 -7.99 -19.95 5.27
CA ALA A 122 -7.63 -18.91 4.33
C ALA A 122 -8.55 -18.87 3.11
N GLN A 123 -8.88 -20.04 2.55
CA GLN A 123 -9.82 -20.14 1.42
C GLN A 123 -11.22 -19.67 1.82
N GLN A 124 -11.69 -20.05 3.00
CA GLN A 124 -13.00 -19.63 3.51
C GLN A 124 -13.06 -18.11 3.74
N HIS A 125 -12.08 -17.53 4.43
CA HIS A 125 -12.02 -16.08 4.65
C HIS A 125 -11.87 -15.31 3.34
N LYS A 126 -11.11 -15.83 2.37
CA LYS A 126 -11.04 -15.24 1.03
C LYS A 126 -12.41 -15.20 0.37
N LYS A 127 -13.19 -16.26 0.48
CA LYS A 127 -14.56 -16.33 -0.07
C LYS A 127 -15.48 -15.32 0.62
N GLU A 128 -15.47 -15.26 1.95
CA GLU A 128 -16.26 -14.30 2.74
C GLU A 128 -15.92 -12.85 2.37
N LEU A 129 -14.63 -12.53 2.21
CA LEU A 129 -14.16 -11.23 1.75
C LEU A 129 -14.62 -10.91 0.33
N GLN A 130 -14.59 -11.89 -0.58
CA GLN A 130 -15.09 -11.70 -1.94
C GLN A 130 -16.60 -11.43 -1.96
N GLU A 131 -17.38 -12.19 -1.18
CA GLU A 131 -18.83 -12.02 -1.06
C GLU A 131 -19.20 -10.64 -0.49
N THR A 132 -18.43 -10.13 0.47
CA THR A 132 -18.63 -8.77 1.02
C THR A 132 -18.13 -7.66 0.09
N LEU A 133 -17.09 -7.91 -0.70
CA LEU A 133 -16.51 -6.93 -1.62
C LEU A 133 -17.39 -6.68 -2.86
N GLU A 134 -18.05 -7.70 -3.39
CA GLU A 134 -18.84 -7.57 -4.63
C GLU A 134 -20.00 -6.55 -4.53
N PRO A 135 -20.82 -6.52 -3.47
CA PRO A 135 -21.82 -5.47 -3.26
C PRO A 135 -21.21 -4.06 -3.20
N LEU A 136 -20.04 -3.90 -2.59
CA LEU A 136 -19.36 -2.61 -2.49
C LEU A 136 -18.91 -2.11 -3.86
N LYS A 137 -18.34 -3.00 -4.70
CA LYS A 137 -18.00 -2.66 -6.09
C LYS A 137 -19.22 -2.24 -6.90
N LYS A 138 -20.36 -2.93 -6.73
CA LYS A 138 -21.61 -2.55 -7.40
C LYS A 138 -22.10 -1.18 -6.95
N LYS A 139 -22.09 -0.90 -5.65
CA LYS A 139 -22.46 0.42 -5.11
C LYS A 139 -21.55 1.53 -5.64
N LEU A 140 -20.24 1.28 -5.71
CA LEU A 140 -19.28 2.24 -6.26
C LEU A 140 -19.62 2.61 -7.71
N LYS A 141 -19.88 1.61 -8.57
CA LYS A 141 -20.28 1.86 -9.97
C LYS A 141 -21.56 2.69 -10.08
N VAL A 142 -22.57 2.40 -9.26
CA VAL A 142 -23.81 3.18 -9.23
C VAL A 142 -23.53 4.62 -8.80
N CYS A 143 -22.67 4.83 -7.80
CA CYS A 143 -22.28 6.17 -7.38
C CYS A 143 -21.57 6.94 -8.50
N GLU A 144 -20.66 6.30 -9.24
CA GLU A 144 -19.99 6.89 -10.40
C GLU A 144 -20.97 7.29 -11.52
N GLU A 145 -21.94 6.43 -11.85
CA GLU A 145 -22.99 6.72 -12.83
C GLU A 145 -23.87 7.90 -12.40
N VAL A 146 -24.23 7.95 -11.12
CA VAL A 146 -25.04 9.04 -10.55
C VAL A 146 -24.25 10.34 -10.55
N GLN A 147 -22.97 10.31 -10.21
CA GLN A 147 -22.09 11.47 -10.26
C GLN A 147 -22.06 12.09 -11.67
N VAL A 148 -21.87 11.27 -12.71
CA VAL A 148 -21.86 11.74 -14.10
C VAL A 148 -23.19 12.41 -14.48
N LYS A 149 -24.33 11.86 -14.03
CA LYS A 149 -25.65 12.48 -14.27
C LYS A 149 -25.79 13.83 -13.56
N PHE A 150 -25.30 13.93 -12.32
CA PHE A 150 -25.30 15.20 -11.60
C PHE A 150 -24.42 16.25 -12.30
N ASP A 151 -23.25 15.87 -12.78
CA ASP A 151 -22.35 16.76 -13.53
C ASP A 151 -23.01 17.26 -14.82
N GLN A 152 -23.63 16.37 -15.60
CA GLN A 152 -24.40 16.73 -16.79
C GLN A 152 -25.56 17.68 -16.46
N THR A 153 -26.29 17.41 -15.38
CA THR A 153 -27.41 18.25 -14.94
C THR A 153 -26.93 19.64 -14.53
N ALA A 154 -25.81 19.71 -13.80
CA ALA A 154 -25.20 20.98 -13.39
C ALA A 154 -24.78 21.81 -14.60
N GLU A 155 -24.18 21.20 -15.63
CA GLU A 155 -23.84 21.90 -16.88
C GLU A 155 -25.09 22.40 -17.62
N HIS A 156 -26.15 21.58 -17.71
CA HIS A 156 -27.40 22.02 -18.33
C HIS A 156 -28.01 23.24 -17.60
N ILE A 157 -28.04 23.21 -16.27
CA ILE A 157 -28.54 24.33 -15.45
C ILE A 157 -27.71 25.60 -15.72
N LYS A 158 -26.38 25.49 -15.82
CA LYS A 158 -25.51 26.65 -16.13
C LYS A 158 -25.82 27.25 -17.50
N VAL A 159 -26.01 26.41 -18.53
CA VAL A 159 -26.36 26.88 -19.88
C VAL A 159 -27.72 27.56 -19.89
N GLN A 160 -28.71 26.96 -19.24
CA GLN A 160 -30.06 27.51 -19.16
C GLN A 160 -30.08 28.85 -18.41
N ALA A 161 -29.34 28.98 -17.30
CA ALA A 161 -29.21 30.23 -16.56
C ALA A 161 -28.66 31.37 -17.44
N ARG A 162 -27.57 31.12 -18.18
CA ARG A 162 -26.99 32.10 -19.13
C ARG A 162 -27.98 32.51 -20.22
N HIS A 163 -28.75 31.56 -20.74
CA HIS A 163 -29.77 31.86 -21.75
C HIS A 163 -30.89 32.74 -21.17
N THR A 164 -31.37 32.45 -19.97
CA THR A 164 -32.38 33.26 -19.28
C THR A 164 -31.89 34.68 -18.99
N GLU A 165 -30.63 34.84 -18.55
CA GLU A 165 -30.00 36.16 -18.35
C GLU A 165 -29.93 36.96 -19.66
N SER A 166 -29.54 36.30 -20.76
CA SER A 166 -29.49 36.92 -22.10
C SER A 166 -30.88 37.35 -22.58
N CYS A 167 -31.88 36.48 -22.49
CA CYS A 167 -33.27 36.83 -22.84
C CYS A 167 -33.79 37.99 -21.98
N SER A 168 -33.51 37.98 -20.67
CA SER A 168 -33.90 39.08 -19.78
C SER A 168 -33.24 40.39 -20.21
N THR A 169 -31.96 40.37 -20.57
CA THR A 169 -31.23 41.55 -21.07
C THR A 169 -31.85 42.08 -22.37
N ILE A 170 -32.18 41.20 -23.32
CA ILE A 170 -32.84 41.58 -24.58
C ILE A 170 -34.22 42.20 -24.32
N PHE A 171 -35.01 41.60 -23.43
CA PHE A 171 -36.33 42.14 -23.05
C PHE A 171 -36.23 43.53 -22.43
N LEU A 172 -35.25 43.75 -21.54
CA LEU A 172 -35.00 45.06 -20.95
C LEU A 172 -34.64 46.09 -22.03
N HIS A 173 -33.74 45.74 -22.96
CA HIS A 173 -33.35 46.64 -24.05
C HIS A 173 -34.51 46.95 -25.01
N ALA A 174 -35.33 45.96 -25.36
CA ALA A 174 -36.51 46.16 -26.20
C ALA A 174 -37.60 47.01 -25.52
N ALA A 175 -37.68 46.99 -24.19
CA ALA A 175 -38.63 47.78 -23.41
C ALA A 175 -38.21 49.25 -23.22
N GLN A 176 -36.94 49.61 -23.44
CA GLN A 176 -36.44 50.99 -23.31
C GLN A 176 -37.17 52.01 -24.21
N PRO A 177 -37.34 51.80 -25.53
CA PRO A 177 -38.02 52.76 -26.39
C PRO A 177 -39.51 52.97 -26.02
N LEU A 178 -40.19 51.93 -25.51
CA LEU A 178 -41.57 52.03 -25.01
C LEU A 178 -41.71 52.93 -23.76
N SER A 179 -40.60 53.18 -23.03
CA SER A 179 -40.58 54.07 -21.88
C SER A 179 -40.32 55.53 -22.23
N GLU A 180 -39.71 55.80 -23.39
CA GLU A 180 -39.44 57.15 -23.89
C GLU A 180 -40.60 57.72 -24.73
N ASP A 181 -41.44 56.85 -25.31
CA ASP A 181 -42.66 57.22 -26.06
C ASP A 181 -43.92 57.41 -25.19
N LEU A 182 -43.80 57.24 -23.86
CA LEU A 182 -44.89 57.52 -22.92
C LEU A 182 -45.01 59.03 -22.68
N ASP A 183 -46.07 59.62 -23.24
CA ASP A 183 -46.47 61.01 -23.03
C ASP A 183 -46.44 61.37 -21.51
N PRO A 184 -45.63 62.37 -21.09
CA PRO A 184 -45.53 62.77 -19.69
C PRO A 184 -46.87 63.12 -19.04
N THR A 185 -47.87 63.51 -19.85
CA THR A 185 -49.20 63.92 -19.40
C THR A 185 -50.12 62.76 -19.02
N LEU A 186 -49.83 61.52 -19.44
CA LEU A 186 -50.63 60.34 -19.09
C LEU A 186 -50.21 59.68 -17.76
N SER A 187 -49.03 60.03 -17.21
CA SER A 187 -48.53 59.50 -15.94
C SER A 187 -49.32 59.97 -14.70
N PHE A 188 -50.03 61.10 -14.79
CA PHE A 188 -50.72 61.69 -13.64
C PHE A 188 -52.12 61.09 -13.38
N SER A 189 -52.77 60.50 -14.39
CA SER A 189 -54.14 59.98 -14.26
C SER A 189 -54.23 58.55 -13.70
N ALA A 190 -53.14 57.77 -13.72
CA ALA A 190 -53.15 56.38 -13.28
C ALA A 190 -52.89 56.19 -11.77
N MET A 191 -52.39 57.21 -11.06
CA MET A 191 -52.12 57.12 -9.61
C MET A 191 -53.32 57.46 -8.71
N ASN A 192 -54.45 57.91 -9.25
CA ASN A 192 -55.58 58.42 -8.44
C ASN A 192 -56.78 57.48 -8.26
N THR A 193 -56.75 56.23 -8.72
CA THR A 193 -57.87 55.28 -8.52
C THR A 193 -57.67 54.22 -7.44
N LEU A 194 -56.52 54.20 -6.76
CA LEU A 194 -56.32 53.33 -5.59
C LEU A 194 -56.37 54.17 -4.30
N SER A 195 -57.58 54.56 -3.90
CA SER A 195 -57.82 54.91 -2.50
C SER A 195 -57.80 53.63 -1.64
N PRO A 196 -57.23 53.69 -0.41
CA PRO A 196 -56.97 52.51 0.39
C PRO A 196 -58.23 52.10 1.17
N HIS A 197 -58.78 50.92 0.88
CA HIS A 197 -59.75 50.33 1.79
C HIS A 197 -59.01 49.80 3.03
N ARG A 198 -59.23 50.52 4.13
CA ARG A 198 -58.76 50.26 5.50
C ARG A 198 -58.88 48.79 5.90
N ARG A 199 -57.81 48.27 6.51
CA ARG A 199 -57.87 47.13 7.44
C ARG A 199 -58.84 47.45 8.59
N SER A 200 -59.70 46.50 8.93
CA SER A 200 -60.35 46.44 10.24
C SER A 200 -60.38 44.99 10.72
N LYS A 201 -59.67 44.81 11.85
CA LYS A 201 -59.75 43.78 12.89
C LYS A 201 -59.85 42.32 12.47
#